data_AF-A0A916EJM4-F1
#
_entry.id   AF-A0A916EJM4-F1
#
_cell.length_a   1.000
_cell.length_b   1.000
_cell.length_c   1.000
_cell.angle_alpha   90.00
_cell.angle_beta   90.00
_cell.angle_gamma   90.00
#
_symmetry.space_group_name_H-M   'P 1'
#
loop_
_entity.id
_entity.type
_entity.pdbx_description
1 polymer ?
#
loop_
_entity_poly.entity_id
_entity_poly.type
_entity_poly.pdbx_seq_one_letter_code
_entity_poly.pdbx_strand_id
1 'polypeptide(L)'
;MYKGNVCWNHNPIEKEVTIMIKHIRETQWIEEFFNLHRNDCWNNSEMLTEIDWSSTFRVLKGNTKLTNFSEHELNSFKVKIRTEELPTLDNLVKRKPHVYSSKWKCPMCLKDKETYSQLSL
;
A
#
# COMPACT_ATOMS: atom_id res chain seq x y z
N MET A 1 -30.47 -30.02 -11.80
CA MET A 1 -30.29 -28.67 -12.37
C MET A 1 -29.02 -28.70 -13.22
N TYR A 2 -29.13 -28.49 -14.53
CA TYR A 2 -27.98 -28.51 -15.45
C TYR A 2 -27.07 -27.31 -15.15
N LYS A 3 -25.83 -27.56 -14.68
CA LYS A 3 -24.75 -26.56 -14.72
C LYS A 3 -24.32 -26.44 -16.18
N GLY A 4 -24.94 -25.52 -16.93
CA GLY A 4 -24.46 -25.18 -18.26
C GLY A 4 -23.01 -24.68 -18.16
N ASN A 5 -22.10 -25.24 -18.97
CA ASN A 5 -20.74 -24.73 -19.06
C ASN A 5 -20.81 -23.28 -19.53
N VAL A 6 -20.32 -22.35 -18.70
CA VAL A 6 -20.25 -20.94 -19.08
C VAL A 6 -19.14 -20.82 -20.12
N CYS A 7 -19.43 -20.18 -21.25
CA CYS A 7 -18.46 -19.97 -22.33
C CYS A 7 -18.14 -18.48 -22.45
N TRP A 8 -16.89 -18.15 -22.79
CA TRP A 8 -16.45 -16.82 -23.20
C TRP A 8 -15.86 -16.89 -24.60
N ASN A 9 -16.35 -16.08 -25.55
CA ASN A 9 -15.96 -16.14 -26.97
C ASN A 9 -15.98 -17.57 -27.56
N HIS A 10 -17.05 -18.32 -27.30
CA HIS A 10 -17.21 -19.72 -27.72
C HIS A 10 -16.23 -20.73 -27.08
N ASN A 11 -15.36 -20.29 -26.17
CA ASN A 11 -14.48 -21.18 -25.42
C ASN A 11 -15.10 -21.52 -24.06
N PRO A 12 -15.18 -22.80 -23.67
CA PRO A 12 -15.69 -23.21 -22.37
C PRO A 12 -14.75 -22.72 -21.26
N ILE A 13 -15.33 -22.12 -20.22
CA ILE A 13 -14.58 -21.66 -19.07
C ILE A 13 -14.37 -22.86 -18.12
N GLU A 14 -13.12 -23.31 -18.01
CA GLU A 14 -12.73 -24.46 -17.17
C GLU A 14 -12.81 -24.18 -15.67
N LYS A 15 -12.68 -22.91 -15.27
CA LYS A 15 -12.70 -22.46 -13.86
C LYS A 15 -14.08 -21.89 -13.50
N GLU A 16 -14.49 -22.03 -12.24
CA GLU A 16 -15.70 -21.35 -11.77
C GLU A 16 -15.61 -19.84 -12.03
N VAL A 17 -16.64 -19.28 -12.68
CA VAL A 17 -16.67 -17.88 -13.17
C VAL A 17 -16.39 -16.87 -12.05
N THR A 18 -16.84 -17.16 -10.84
CA THR A 18 -16.60 -16.34 -9.64
C THR A 18 -15.11 -16.24 -9.29
N ILE A 19 -14.35 -17.34 -9.42
CA ILE A 19 -12.91 -17.37 -9.21
C ILE A 19 -12.20 -16.54 -10.29
N MET A 20 -12.62 -16.66 -11.54
CA MET A 20 -12.08 -15.86 -12.63
C MET A 20 -12.29 -14.37 -12.40
N ILE A 21 -13.53 -13.96 -12.07
CA ILE A 21 -13.86 -12.55 -11.79
C ILE A 21 -13.01 -12.03 -10.62
N LYS A 22 -12.86 -12.82 -9.56
CA LYS A 22 -12.00 -12.47 -8.42
C LYS A 22 -10.56 -12.20 -8.87
N HIS A 23 -9.95 -13.12 -9.62
CA HIS A 23 -8.59 -12.92 -10.10
C HIS A 23 -8.44 -11.71 -11.02
N ILE A 24 -9.40 -11.47 -11.93
CA ILE A 24 -9.38 -10.28 -12.80
C ILE A 24 -9.36 -9.00 -11.95
N ARG A 25 -10.24 -8.93 -10.94
CA ARG A 25 -10.29 -7.77 -10.03
C ARG A 25 -9.02 -7.61 -9.22
N GLU A 26 -8.47 -8.71 -8.70
CA GLU A 26 -7.21 -8.69 -7.96
C GLU A 26 -6.05 -8.21 -8.83
N THR A 27 -5.94 -8.72 -10.07
CA THR A 27 -4.90 -8.29 -11.02
C THR A 27 -5.04 -6.81 -11.38
N GLN A 28 -6.25 -6.34 -11.69
CA GLN A 28 -6.51 -4.92 -11.97
C GLN A 28 -6.11 -4.04 -10.78
N TRP A 29 -6.50 -4.43 -9.57
CA TRP A 29 -6.17 -3.68 -8.37
C TRP A 29 -4.66 -3.66 -8.10
N ILE A 30 -3.97 -4.79 -8.30
CA ILE A 30 -2.51 -4.89 -8.17
C ILE A 30 -1.82 -3.96 -9.18
N GLU A 31 -2.25 -3.99 -10.45
CA GLU A 31 -1.70 -3.14 -11.51
C GLU A 31 -1.91 -1.65 -11.21
N GLU A 32 -3.15 -1.26 -10.84
CA GLU A 32 -3.45 0.11 -10.41
C GLU A 32 -2.59 0.52 -9.22
N PHE A 33 -2.40 -0.38 -8.24
CA PHE A 33 -1.57 -0.11 -7.08
C PHE A 33 -0.11 0.11 -7.46
N PHE A 34 0.50 -0.76 -8.26
CA PHE A 34 1.90 -0.63 -8.68
C PHE A 34 2.15 0.63 -9.52
N ASN A 35 1.17 1.07 -10.31
CA ASN A 35 1.27 2.26 -11.14
C ASN A 35 1.04 3.60 -10.41
N LEU A 36 0.85 3.58 -9.08
CA LEU A 36 0.77 4.80 -8.29
C LEU A 36 2.16 5.46 -8.22
N HIS A 37 2.28 6.76 -8.47
CA HIS A 37 3.56 7.50 -8.51
C HIS A 37 4.50 7.22 -7.33
N ARG A 38 3.97 7.04 -6.12
CA ARG A 38 4.76 6.70 -4.92
C ARG A 38 5.49 5.35 -5.02
N ASN A 39 5.03 4.49 -5.91
CA ASN A 39 5.57 3.17 -6.16
C ASN A 39 6.58 3.15 -7.32
N ASP A 40 6.84 4.29 -7.97
CA ASP A 40 7.79 4.38 -9.07
C ASP A 40 9.19 3.92 -8.68
N CYS A 41 9.57 4.08 -7.40
CA CYS A 41 10.84 3.56 -6.88
C CYS A 41 10.94 2.03 -6.98
N TRP A 42 9.82 1.31 -6.82
CA TRP A 42 9.77 -0.15 -6.92
C TRP A 42 9.83 -0.66 -8.36
N ASN A 43 9.69 0.21 -9.36
CA ASN A 43 9.89 -0.16 -10.77
C ASN A 43 11.38 -0.28 -11.13
N ASN A 44 12.29 0.12 -10.23
CA ASN A 44 13.72 -0.07 -10.42
C ASN A 44 14.15 -1.48 -9.97
N SER A 45 14.51 -2.34 -10.93
CA SER A 45 14.96 -3.71 -10.67
C SER A 45 16.22 -3.78 -9.79
N GLU A 46 17.12 -2.79 -9.85
CA GLU A 46 18.33 -2.77 -9.01
C GLU A 46 17.95 -2.54 -7.54
N MET A 47 17.07 -1.58 -7.28
CA MET A 47 16.55 -1.32 -5.94
C MET A 47 15.88 -2.56 -5.33
N LEU A 48 15.11 -3.33 -6.11
CA LEU A 48 14.44 -4.54 -5.61
C LEU A 48 15.43 -5.63 -5.18
N THR A 49 16.63 -5.67 -5.76
CA THR A 49 17.68 -6.65 -5.41
C THR A 49 18.42 -6.29 -4.13
N GLU A 50 18.44 -5.02 -3.74
CA GLU A 50 19.06 -4.56 -2.49
C GLU A 50 18.20 -4.86 -1.26
N ILE A 51 16.91 -5.13 -1.45
CA ILE A 51 15.98 -5.39 -0.35
C ILE A 51 16.19 -6.80 0.21
N ASP A 52 16.64 -6.88 1.47
CA ASP A 52 16.52 -8.13 2.24
C ASP A 52 15.05 -8.36 2.61
N TRP A 53 14.37 -9.10 1.74
CA TRP A 53 12.96 -9.49 1.91
C TRP A 53 12.74 -10.30 3.19
N SER A 54 13.69 -11.16 3.57
CA SER A 54 13.56 -11.98 4.78
C SER A 54 13.51 -11.11 6.04
N SER A 55 14.45 -10.16 6.15
CA SER A 55 14.44 -9.20 7.26
C SER A 55 13.24 -8.25 7.20
N THR A 56 12.86 -7.80 6.00
CA THR A 56 11.69 -6.94 5.80
C THR A 56 10.41 -7.61 6.29
N PHE A 57 10.13 -8.85 5.87
CA PHE A 57 8.97 -9.59 6.33
C PHE A 57 9.04 -9.90 7.82
N ARG A 58 10.22 -10.19 8.38
CA ARG A 58 10.38 -10.41 9.82
C ARG A 58 9.97 -9.18 10.64
N VAL A 59 10.32 -7.97 10.18
CA VAL A 59 9.97 -6.72 10.87
C VAL A 59 8.50 -6.36 10.68
N LEU A 60 7.96 -6.60 9.48
CA LEU A 60 6.55 -6.35 9.16
C LEU A 60 5.60 -7.39 9.76
N LYS A 61 6.09 -8.59 10.06
CA LYS A 61 5.33 -9.63 10.72
C LYS A 61 4.96 -9.16 12.13
N GLY A 62 3.74 -8.65 12.25
CA GLY A 62 3.11 -8.37 13.52
C GLY A 62 2.85 -9.64 14.33
N ASN A 63 2.33 -9.47 15.54
CA ASN A 63 1.93 -10.60 16.35
C ASN A 63 0.73 -11.32 15.72
N THR A 64 0.96 -12.46 15.06
CA THR A 64 -0.10 -13.22 14.39
C THR A 64 -1.03 -13.97 15.36
N LYS A 65 -0.70 -13.98 16.67
CA LYS A 65 -1.48 -14.68 17.71
C LYS A 65 -2.43 -13.74 18.45
N LEU A 66 -2.22 -12.42 18.37
CA LEU A 66 -3.01 -11.42 19.07
C LEU A 66 -3.59 -10.41 18.08
N THR A 67 -4.91 -10.41 17.95
CA THR A 67 -5.66 -9.38 17.23
C THR A 67 -6.22 -8.39 18.23
N ASN A 68 -5.42 -7.39 18.61
CA ASN A 68 -5.86 -6.27 19.44
C ASN A 68 -5.61 -4.93 18.71
N PHE A 69 -6.26 -3.86 19.17
CA PHE A 69 -6.17 -2.54 18.54
C PHE A 69 -4.74 -1.98 18.53
N SER A 70 -3.98 -2.19 19.61
CA SER A 70 -2.60 -1.70 19.72
C SER A 70 -1.66 -2.36 18.72
N GLU A 71 -1.75 -3.68 18.54
CA GLU A 71 -1.01 -4.43 17.52
C GLU A 71 -1.40 -3.98 16.11
N HIS A 72 -2.70 -3.75 15.87
CA HIS A 72 -3.18 -3.23 14.60
C HIS A 72 -2.61 -1.83 14.31
N GLU A 73 -2.65 -0.90 15.27
CA GLU A 73 -2.08 0.44 15.13
C GLU A 73 -0.58 0.38 14.87
N LEU A 74 0.16 -0.44 15.62
CA LEU A 74 1.59 -0.62 15.45
C LEU A 74 1.93 -1.18 14.06
N ASN A 75 1.21 -2.20 13.60
CA ASN A 75 1.42 -2.77 12.26
C ASN A 75 1.05 -1.77 11.17
N SER A 76 -0.04 -1.02 11.34
CA SER A 76 -0.39 0.07 10.42
C SER A 76 0.70 1.14 10.36
N PHE A 77 1.26 1.52 11.51
CA PHE A 77 2.34 2.50 11.60
C PHE A 77 3.61 2.02 10.90
N LYS A 78 4.02 0.76 11.12
CA LYS A 78 5.18 0.15 10.43
C LYS A 78 5.01 0.18 8.91
N VAL A 79 3.81 -0.17 8.41
CA VAL A 79 3.52 -0.12 6.98
C VAL A 79 3.57 1.32 6.46
N LYS A 80 2.90 2.25 7.14
CA LYS A 80 2.85 3.68 6.74
C LYS A 80 4.21 4.35 6.73
N ILE A 81 5.13 3.97 7.61
CA ILE A 81 6.53 4.38 7.51
C ILE A 81 7.08 3.88 6.17
N ARG A 82 7.13 2.56 5.96
CA ARG A 82 7.79 2.00 4.76
C ARG A 82 7.18 2.44 3.42
N THR A 83 5.90 2.82 3.40
CA THR A 83 5.20 3.30 2.19
C THR A 83 5.15 4.82 2.08
N GLU A 84 5.81 5.56 2.97
CA GLU A 84 5.76 7.03 3.07
C GLU A 84 4.32 7.57 3.20
N GLU A 85 3.42 6.81 3.82
CA GLU A 85 1.99 7.13 3.96
C GLU A 85 1.61 7.79 5.29
N LEU A 86 2.60 8.03 6.17
CA LEU A 86 2.40 8.77 7.41
C LEU A 86 1.71 10.12 7.15
N PRO A 87 0.83 10.57 8.05
CA PRO A 87 0.09 11.82 7.90
C PRO A 87 0.97 13.05 8.18
N THR A 88 2.12 13.14 7.51
CA THR A 88 2.98 14.33 7.52
C THR A 88 2.26 15.49 6.85
N LEU A 89 2.61 16.72 7.20
CA LEU A 89 2.03 17.91 6.57
C LEU A 89 2.14 17.86 5.03
N ASP A 90 3.27 17.42 4.48
CA ASP A 90 3.44 17.29 3.03
C ASP A 90 2.42 16.32 2.40
N ASN A 91 2.22 15.16 3.03
CA ASN A 91 1.22 14.18 2.59
C ASN A 91 -0.22 14.68 2.77
N LEU A 92 -0.49 15.41 3.86
CA LEU A 92 -1.81 15.97 4.13
C LEU A 92 -2.17 17.06 3.13
N VAL A 93 -1.23 17.92 2.75
CA VAL A 93 -1.41 18.93 1.69
C VAL A 93 -1.69 18.27 0.34
N LYS A 94 -0.94 17.21 -0.01
CA LYS A 94 -1.19 16.43 -1.25
C LYS A 94 -2.58 15.79 -1.26
N ARG A 95 -3.02 15.21 -0.14
CA ARG A 95 -4.30 14.49 -0.02
C ARG A 95 -5.51 15.42 0.09
N LYS A 96 -5.39 16.54 0.82
CA LYS A 96 -6.48 17.48 1.12
C LYS A 96 -5.96 18.93 1.11
N PRO A 97 -5.62 19.48 -0.06
CA PRO A 97 -5.05 20.83 -0.17
C PRO A 97 -6.01 21.96 0.25
N HIS A 98 -7.32 21.67 0.31
CA HIS A 98 -8.34 22.60 0.80
C HIS A 98 -8.42 22.67 2.34
N VAL A 99 -7.89 21.66 3.05
CA VAL A 99 -7.84 21.61 4.52
C VAL A 99 -6.47 22.04 5.05
N TYR A 100 -5.41 21.61 4.38
CA TYR A 100 -4.03 21.80 4.82
C TYR A 100 -3.29 22.76 3.91
N SER A 101 -2.58 23.72 4.50
CA SER A 101 -1.81 24.71 3.76
C SER A 101 -0.34 24.32 3.65
N SER A 102 0.23 24.45 2.45
CA SER A 102 1.67 24.30 2.20
C SER A 102 2.54 25.36 2.92
N LYS A 103 1.91 26.41 3.46
CA LYS A 103 2.57 27.45 4.27
C LYS A 103 2.70 27.07 5.74
N TRP A 104 1.99 26.03 6.20
CA TRP A 104 2.08 25.60 7.60
C TRP A 104 3.47 25.04 7.88
N LYS A 105 3.89 25.21 9.13
CA LYS A 105 5.14 24.66 9.66
C LYS A 105 4.83 23.40 10.45
N CYS A 106 5.86 22.61 10.71
CA CYS A 106 5.77 21.44 11.58
C CYS A 106 5.10 21.83 12.91
N PRO A 107 4.00 21.17 13.31
CA PRO A 107 3.28 21.51 14.54
C PRO A 107 4.10 21.23 15.81
N MET A 108 5.13 20.36 15.72
CA MET A 108 5.99 20.00 16.85
C MET A 108 7.11 21.02 17.10
N CYS A 109 7.82 21.46 16.05
CA CYS A 109 8.96 22.37 16.19
C CYS A 109 8.66 23.83 15.84
N LEU A 110 7.56 24.09 15.11
CA LEU A 110 7.10 25.40 14.63
C LEU A 110 8.13 26.20 13.80
N LYS A 111 9.23 25.57 13.39
CA LYS A 111 10.35 26.21 12.68
C LYS A 111 10.42 25.75 11.24
N ASP A 112 10.51 24.44 11.05
CA ASP A 112 10.79 23.80 9.77
C ASP A 112 9.53 23.24 9.11
N LYS A 113 9.65 22.89 7.83
CA LYS A 113 8.65 22.05 7.16
C LYS A 113 8.77 20.63 7.68
N GLU A 114 7.64 20.00 7.95
CA GLU A 114 7.58 18.58 8.30
C GLU A 114 7.70 17.75 7.02
N THR A 115 8.83 17.07 6.86
CA THR A 115 9.09 16.17 5.73
C THR A 115 9.28 14.73 6.20
N TYR A 116 9.00 13.77 5.32
CA TYR A 116 9.15 12.35 5.62
C TYR A 116 10.59 11.98 6.02
N SER A 117 11.59 12.62 5.39
CA SER A 117 13.01 12.44 5.68
C SER A 117 13.44 12.81 7.11
N GLN A 118 12.65 13.58 7.85
CA GLN A 118 12.91 13.91 9.25
C GLN A 118 12.38 12.83 10.22
N LEU A 119 11.59 11.86 9.70
CA LEU A 119 10.94 10.79 10.46
C LEU A 119 11.58 9.42 10.21
N SER A 120 12.34 9.27 9.13
CA SER A 120 13.16 8.09 8.87
C SER A 120 14.45 8.16 9.69
N LEU A 121 14.57 7.29 10.70
CA LEU A 121 15.83 6.97 11.38
C LEU A 121 16.78 6.22 10.45
#